data_AF-A0A6L6L9P0-F1
#
_entry.id   AF-A0A6L6L9P0-F1
#
_cell.length_a   1.000
_cell.length_b   1.000
_cell.length_c   1.000
_cell.angle_alpha   90.00
_cell.angle_beta   90.00
_cell.angle_gamma   90.00
#
_symmetry.space_group_name_H-M   'P 1'
#
loop_
_entity.id
_entity.type
_entity.pdbx_description
1 polymer ?
#
loop_
_entity_poly.entity_id
_entity_poly.type
_entity_poly.pdbx_seq_one_letter_code
_entity_poly.pdbx_strand_id
1 'polypeptide(L)'
;MEKEILEQICNSRARIKYLQEYIDRIDKRRDKLIREGNIAADVVACGKRGKKSLGTVLVRGTSYAEEDRLRRLLNKREQTLKKEYDRLLEQTTEAEEYIAGIDDIEIRNILSLYYIDNLNWIQVAHRMNELYSGSSRKKYTDSSCRQKHDRFLEKK
;
A
#
# COMPACT_ATOMS: atom_id res chain seq x y z
N MET A 1 0.59 -13.46 -20.74
CA MET A 1 0.09 -13.92 -19.42
C MET A 1 1.20 -13.99 -18.38
N GLU A 2 2.11 -14.97 -18.40
CA GLU A 2 3.08 -15.14 -17.29
C GLU A 2 4.05 -13.95 -17.12
N LYS A 3 4.54 -13.37 -18.23
CA LYS A 3 5.36 -12.15 -18.19
C LYS A 3 4.58 -10.92 -17.69
N GLU A 4 3.30 -10.83 -18.05
CA GLU A 4 2.44 -9.72 -17.62
C GLU A 4 2.16 -9.78 -16.11
N ILE A 5 2.00 -10.99 -15.56
CA ILE A 5 1.84 -11.21 -14.11
C ILE A 5 3.09 -10.68 -13.37
N LEU A 6 4.29 -11.04 -13.83
CA LEU A 6 5.55 -10.59 -13.24
C LEU A 6 5.76 -9.07 -13.33
N GLU A 7 5.41 -8.47 -14.47
CA GLU A 7 5.55 -7.02 -14.70
C GLU A 7 4.53 -6.20 -13.88
N GLN A 8 3.33 -6.76 -13.65
CA GLN A 8 2.30 -6.14 -12.82
C GLN A 8 2.71 -6.03 -11.34
N ILE A 9 3.48 -6.98 -10.80
CA ILE A 9 3.97 -6.95 -9.40
C ILE A 9 4.80 -5.70 -9.12
N CYS A 10 5.73 -5.37 -10.02
CA CYS A 10 6.67 -4.26 -9.84
C CYS A 10 5.91 -2.94 -9.62
N ASN A 11 4.87 -2.71 -10.43
CA ASN A 11 4.01 -1.52 -10.31
C ASN A 11 3.06 -1.60 -9.10
N SER A 12 2.59 -2.81 -8.77
CA SER A 12 1.62 -3.04 -7.70
C SER A 12 2.18 -2.72 -6.31
N ARG A 13 3.46 -2.96 -6.03
CA ARG A 13 4.05 -2.70 -4.71
C ARG A 13 4.02 -1.23 -4.29
N ALA A 14 4.40 -0.33 -5.19
CA ALA A 14 4.34 1.11 -4.91
C ALA A 14 2.89 1.53 -4.60
N ARG A 15 1.92 0.92 -5.30
CA ARG A 15 0.51 1.14 -5.06
C ARG A 15 0.02 0.55 -3.73
N ILE A 16 0.42 -0.67 -3.38
CA ILE A 16 0.13 -1.32 -2.09
C ILE A 16 0.61 -0.43 -0.93
N LYS A 17 1.87 0.03 -0.98
CA LYS A 17 2.43 0.92 0.05
C LYS A 17 1.63 2.22 0.14
N TYR A 18 1.31 2.84 -0.99
CA TYR A 18 0.47 4.03 -1.04
C TYR A 18 -0.91 3.80 -0.41
N LEU A 19 -1.56 2.67 -0.73
CA LEU A 19 -2.87 2.31 -0.20
C LEU A 19 -2.83 2.10 1.31
N GLN A 20 -1.80 1.42 1.84
CA GLN A 20 -1.59 1.26 3.29
C GLN A 20 -1.47 2.61 3.99
N GLU A 21 -0.57 3.48 3.52
CA GLU A 21 -0.40 4.83 4.10
C GLU A 21 -1.68 5.68 4.00
N TYR A 22 -2.51 5.45 2.97
CA TYR A 22 -3.78 6.17 2.82
C TYR A 22 -4.86 5.62 3.77
N ILE A 23 -4.97 4.29 3.91
CA ILE A 23 -5.87 3.64 4.87
C ILE A 23 -5.53 4.10 6.30
N ASP A 24 -4.25 4.09 6.67
CA ASP A 24 -3.78 4.59 7.97
C ASP A 24 -4.18 6.05 8.24
N ARG A 25 -4.17 6.89 7.19
CA ARG A 25 -4.63 8.28 7.30
C ARG A 25 -6.14 8.38 7.50
N ILE A 26 -6.92 7.51 6.85
CA ILE A 26 -8.37 7.43 7.08
C ILE A 26 -8.63 6.99 8.52
N ASP A 27 -7.93 5.97 9.01
CA ASP A 27 -8.12 5.45 10.37
C ASP A 27 -7.74 6.47 11.43
N LYS A 28 -6.60 7.16 11.28
CA LYS A 28 -6.25 8.29 12.15
C LYS A 28 -7.31 9.40 12.13
N ARG A 29 -7.88 9.69 10.96
CA ARG A 29 -8.95 10.70 10.85
C ARG A 29 -10.25 10.23 11.51
N ARG A 30 -10.59 8.95 11.38
CA ARG A 30 -11.72 8.33 12.08
C ARG A 30 -11.52 8.39 13.59
N ASP A 31 -10.35 8.02 14.10
CA ASP A 31 -10.04 8.04 15.53
C ASP A 31 -10.10 9.46 16.09
N LYS A 32 -9.68 10.45 15.31
CA LYS A 32 -9.82 11.87 15.67
C LYS A 32 -11.29 12.26 15.78
N LEU A 33 -12.12 11.87 14.82
CA LEU A 33 -13.56 12.11 14.86
C LEU A 33 -14.25 11.41 16.05
N ILE A 34 -13.81 10.21 16.43
CA ILE A 34 -14.35 9.49 17.59
C ILE A 34 -13.95 10.18 18.91
N ARG A 35 -12.68 10.62 19.03
CA ARG A 35 -12.15 11.23 20.25
C ARG A 35 -12.61 12.67 20.47
N GLU A 36 -12.55 13.48 19.42
CA GLU A 36 -12.82 14.92 19.52
C GLU A 36 -14.27 15.27 19.16
N GLY A 37 -14.97 14.39 18.43
CA GLY A 37 -16.30 14.69 17.87
C GLY A 37 -16.27 15.76 16.77
N ASN A 38 -17.36 15.90 16.02
CA ASN A 38 -17.57 17.06 15.15
C ASN A 38 -18.15 18.23 15.97
N ILE A 39 -17.37 18.79 16.89
CA ILE A 39 -17.81 19.90 17.74
C ILE A 39 -17.76 21.18 16.93
N ALA A 40 -18.94 21.67 16.54
CA ALA A 40 -19.12 23.04 16.08
C ALA A 40 -19.30 23.93 17.31
N ALA A 41 -18.60 25.07 17.34
CA ALA A 41 -18.72 26.06 18.38
C ALA A 41 -19.07 27.40 17.75
N ASP A 42 -20.10 28.05 18.27
CA ASP A 42 -20.52 29.38 17.82
C ASP A 42 -20.80 30.30 19.02
N VAL A 43 -20.60 31.60 18.83
CA VAL A 43 -20.79 32.62 19.85
C VAL A 43 -22.10 33.33 19.60
N VAL A 44 -23.10 33.07 20.43
CA VAL A 44 -24.43 33.65 20.30
C VAL A 44 -24.62 34.81 21.27
N ALA A 45 -25.31 35.86 20.83
CA ALA A 45 -25.64 37.02 21.67
C ALA A 45 -26.83 36.71 22.59
N CYS A 46 -26.73 37.04 23.87
CA CYS A 46 -27.80 36.83 24.86
C CYS A 46 -28.93 37.87 24.79
N GLY A 47 -29.01 38.63 23.69
CA GLY A 47 -29.95 39.72 23.50
C GLY A 47 -29.46 41.07 24.07
N LYS A 48 -30.38 42.04 24.13
CA LYS A 48 -30.13 43.40 24.62
C LYS A 48 -31.23 43.82 25.60
N ARG A 49 -30.88 44.55 26.65
CA ARG A 49 -31.85 45.24 27.53
C ARG A 49 -31.73 46.74 27.29
N GLY A 50 -32.67 47.29 26.52
CA GLY A 50 -32.56 48.65 25.99
C GLY A 50 -31.37 48.79 25.02
N LYS A 51 -30.52 49.81 25.19
CA LYS A 51 -29.29 50.01 24.39
C LYS A 51 -28.10 49.12 24.82
N LYS A 52 -28.15 48.45 25.96
CA LYS A 52 -27.04 47.64 26.49
C LYS A 52 -27.13 46.17 26.05
N SER A 53 -26.03 45.65 25.52
CA SER A 53 -25.83 44.22 25.24
C SER A 53 -25.79 43.41 26.53
N LEU A 54 -26.45 42.25 26.55
CA LEU A 54 -26.44 41.31 27.68
C LEU A 54 -25.25 40.35 27.64
N GLY A 55 -24.33 40.54 26.69
CA GLY A 55 -23.16 39.69 26.51
C GLY A 55 -23.37 38.58 25.48
N THR A 56 -22.37 37.71 25.40
CA THR A 56 -22.35 36.57 24.48
C THR A 56 -22.03 35.29 25.24
N VAL A 57 -22.53 34.17 24.73
CA VAL A 57 -22.28 32.82 25.28
C VAL A 57 -21.74 31.94 24.16
N LEU A 58 -20.76 31.10 24.51
CA LEU A 58 -20.25 30.06 23.62
C LEU A 58 -21.19 28.85 23.67
N VAL A 59 -21.84 28.55 22.55
CA VAL A 59 -22.63 27.33 22.38
C VAL A 59 -21.79 26.32 21.61
N ARG A 60 -21.70 25.11 22.14
CA ARG A 60 -21.02 23.98 21.48
C ARG A 60 -22.05 22.89 21.18
N GLY A 61 -22.02 22.33 19.99
CA GLY A 61 -22.90 21.24 19.60
C GLY A 61 -22.31 20.41 18.47
N THR A 62 -22.78 19.17 18.32
CA THR A 62 -22.46 18.32 17.18
C THR A 62 -23.75 18.09 16.39
N SER A 63 -23.68 18.20 15.07
CA SER A 63 -24.78 17.76 14.21
C SER A 63 -24.67 16.26 14.01
N TYR A 64 -25.54 15.49 14.67
CA TYR A 64 -25.56 14.02 14.55
C TYR A 64 -25.67 13.56 13.08
N ALA A 65 -26.46 14.27 12.28
CA ALA A 65 -26.64 13.95 10.85
C ALA A 65 -25.35 14.16 10.03
N GLU A 66 -24.58 15.20 10.33
CA GLU A 66 -23.30 15.46 9.65
C GLU A 66 -22.22 14.46 10.07
N GLU A 67 -22.16 14.13 11.35
CA GLU A 67 -21.25 13.12 11.89
C GLU A 67 -21.51 11.74 11.27
N ASP A 68 -22.78 11.31 11.21
CA ASP A 68 -23.17 10.06 10.59
C ASP A 68 -22.87 10.05 9.07
N ARG A 69 -23.18 11.14 8.36
CA ARG A 69 -22.81 11.29 6.94
C ARG A 69 -21.29 11.14 6.73
N LEU A 70 -20.49 11.78 7.58
CA LEU A 70 -19.03 11.73 7.49
C LEU A 70 -18.50 10.32 7.78
N ARG A 71 -19.03 9.64 8.80
CA ARG A 71 -18.69 8.24 9.12
C ARG A 71 -19.01 7.30 7.96
N ARG A 72 -20.19 7.42 7.35
CA ARG A 72 -20.57 6.64 6.16
C ARG A 72 -19.64 6.89 4.97
N LEU A 73 -19.25 8.14 4.73
CA LEU A 73 -18.33 8.48 3.65
C LEU A 73 -16.93 7.91 3.86
N LEU A 74 -16.39 8.00 5.08
CA LEU A 74 -15.10 7.42 5.43
C LEU A 74 -15.12 5.90 5.29
N ASN A 75 -16.17 5.23 5.80
CA ASN A 75 -16.41 3.80 5.60
C ASN A 75 -16.38 3.40 4.12
N LYS A 76 -17.14 4.10 3.28
CA LYS A 76 -17.21 3.80 1.85
C LYS A 76 -15.86 3.95 1.16
N ARG A 77 -15.10 4.99 1.52
CA ARG A 77 -13.75 5.23 0.98
C ARG A 77 -12.79 4.13 1.41
N GLU A 78 -12.77 3.80 2.70
CA GLU A 78 -11.94 2.72 3.26
C GLU A 78 -12.23 1.39 2.58
N GLN A 79 -13.50 1.00 2.43
CA GLN A 79 -13.89 -0.23 1.74
C GLN A 79 -13.42 -0.27 0.28
N THR A 80 -13.47 0.86 -0.42
CA THR A 80 -13.01 0.94 -1.83
C THR A 80 -11.50 0.70 -1.91
N LEU A 81 -10.73 1.31 -1.01
CA LEU A 81 -9.28 1.16 -0.95
C LEU A 81 -8.86 -0.24 -0.50
N LYS A 82 -9.56 -0.82 0.48
CA LYS A 82 -9.33 -2.21 0.93
C LYS A 82 -9.56 -3.20 -0.20
N LYS A 83 -10.65 -3.06 -0.96
CA LYS A 83 -10.89 -3.91 -2.14
C LYS A 83 -9.76 -3.83 -3.18
N GLU A 84 -9.24 -2.63 -3.42
CA GLU A 84 -8.10 -2.46 -4.34
C GLU A 84 -6.83 -3.10 -3.76
N TYR A 85 -6.57 -2.89 -2.47
CA TYR A 85 -5.44 -3.49 -1.74
C TYR A 85 -5.48 -5.01 -1.78
N ASP A 86 -6.64 -5.61 -1.46
CA ASP A 86 -6.85 -7.06 -1.45
C ASP A 86 -6.63 -7.64 -2.85
N ARG A 87 -7.17 -7.00 -3.89
CA ARG A 87 -6.94 -7.40 -5.29
C ARG A 87 -5.45 -7.38 -5.66
N LEU A 88 -4.73 -6.33 -5.30
CA LEU A 88 -3.29 -6.24 -5.58
C LEU A 88 -2.51 -7.30 -4.80
N LEU A 89 -2.94 -7.61 -3.58
CA LEU A 89 -2.33 -8.65 -2.76
C LEU A 89 -2.54 -10.05 -3.37
N GLU A 90 -3.75 -10.36 -3.83
CA GLU A 90 -4.05 -11.60 -4.55
C GLU A 90 -3.17 -11.76 -5.80
N GLN A 91 -2.99 -10.69 -6.58
CA GLN A 91 -2.10 -10.71 -7.75
C GLN A 91 -0.63 -10.95 -7.35
N THR A 92 -0.17 -10.40 -6.23
CA THR A 92 1.18 -10.70 -5.73
C THR A 92 1.32 -12.15 -5.30
N THR A 93 0.31 -12.72 -4.64
CA THR A 93 0.31 -14.13 -4.23
C THR A 93 0.33 -15.07 -5.43
N GLU A 94 -0.49 -14.80 -6.46
CA GLU A 94 -0.51 -15.59 -7.70
C GLU A 94 0.88 -15.64 -8.35
N ALA A 95 1.61 -14.53 -8.32
CA ALA A 95 2.95 -14.48 -8.86
C ALA A 95 3.99 -15.21 -7.99
N GLU A 96 3.87 -15.14 -6.67
CA GLU A 96 4.72 -15.92 -5.76
C GLU A 96 4.52 -17.43 -5.96
N GLU A 97 3.27 -17.86 -6.12
CA GLU A 97 2.91 -19.24 -6.45
C GLU A 97 3.49 -19.65 -7.81
N TYR A 98 3.38 -18.78 -8.81
CA TYR A 98 3.98 -19.00 -10.13
C TYR A 98 5.51 -19.20 -10.03
N ILE A 99 6.21 -18.33 -9.30
CA ILE A 99 7.66 -18.45 -9.10
C ILE A 99 7.98 -19.74 -8.35
N ALA A 100 7.23 -20.07 -7.30
CA ALA A 100 7.42 -21.30 -6.52
C ALA A 100 7.27 -22.58 -7.37
N GLY A 101 6.41 -22.55 -8.39
CA GLY A 101 6.18 -23.66 -9.32
C GLY A 101 7.29 -23.89 -10.36
N ILE A 102 8.30 -23.01 -10.46
CA ILE A 102 9.38 -23.14 -11.46
C ILE A 102 10.37 -24.22 -11.02
N ASP A 103 10.52 -25.29 -11.80
CA ASP A 103 11.41 -26.43 -11.47
C ASP A 103 12.88 -26.05 -11.30
N ASP A 104 13.39 -25.12 -12.13
CA ASP A 104 14.77 -24.67 -12.04
C ASP A 104 14.97 -23.74 -10.83
N ILE A 105 15.59 -24.28 -9.79
CA ILE A 105 15.90 -23.59 -8.52
C ILE A 105 16.74 -22.33 -8.77
N GLU A 106 17.65 -22.36 -9.74
CA GLU A 106 18.52 -21.22 -10.02
C GLU A 106 17.72 -20.04 -10.57
N ILE A 107 16.85 -20.31 -11.55
CA ILE A 107 15.94 -19.32 -12.12
C ILE A 107 14.93 -18.83 -11.08
N ARG A 108 14.39 -19.74 -10.27
CA ARG A 108 13.49 -19.41 -9.16
C ARG A 108 14.11 -18.37 -8.24
N ASN A 109 15.36 -18.60 -7.81
CA ASN A 109 16.08 -17.66 -6.94
C ASN A 109 16.28 -16.29 -7.62
N ILE A 110 16.66 -16.27 -8.90
CA ILE A 110 16.83 -15.02 -9.66
C ILE A 110 15.51 -14.23 -9.73
N LEU A 111 14.40 -14.91 -10.04
CA LEU A 111 13.08 -14.30 -10.14
C LEU A 111 12.56 -13.80 -8.80
N SER A 112 12.73 -14.57 -7.73
CA SER A 112 12.37 -14.13 -6.37
C SER A 112 13.14 -12.87 -5.99
N LEU A 113 14.46 -12.86 -6.15
CA LEU A 113 15.28 -11.69 -5.81
C LEU A 113 14.88 -10.45 -6.63
N TYR A 114 14.52 -10.63 -7.89
CA TYR A 114 14.16 -9.50 -8.77
C TYR A 114 12.73 -9.01 -8.54
N TYR A 115 11.73 -9.89 -8.55
CA TYR A 115 10.31 -9.52 -8.49
C TYR A 115 9.74 -9.46 -7.07
N ILE A 116 10.17 -10.36 -6.18
CA ILE A 116 9.70 -10.44 -4.78
C ILE A 116 10.54 -9.56 -3.85
N ASP A 117 11.84 -9.46 -4.05
CA ASP A 117 12.69 -8.58 -3.22
C ASP A 117 12.92 -7.20 -3.85
N ASN A 118 12.48 -7.01 -5.10
CA ASN A 118 12.62 -5.75 -5.86
C ASN A 118 14.07 -5.25 -5.91
N LEU A 119 15.02 -6.17 -6.06
CA LEU A 119 16.44 -5.87 -6.13
C LEU A 119 16.86 -5.52 -7.56
N ASN A 120 17.80 -4.59 -7.70
CA ASN A 120 18.39 -4.31 -9.01
C ASN A 120 19.31 -5.47 -9.46
N TRP A 121 19.54 -5.64 -10.76
CA TRP A 121 20.33 -6.76 -11.30
C TRP A 121 21.73 -6.90 -10.68
N ILE A 122 22.36 -5.78 -10.30
CA ILE A 122 23.63 -5.77 -9.57
C ILE A 122 23.49 -6.43 -8.20
N GLN A 123 22.45 -6.04 -7.44
CA GLN A 123 22.16 -6.61 -6.12
C GLN A 123 21.76 -8.08 -6.21
N VAL A 124 20.96 -8.45 -7.22
CA VAL A 124 20.61 -9.84 -7.52
C VAL A 124 21.88 -10.67 -7.73
N ALA A 125 22.82 -10.19 -8.55
CA ALA A 125 24.08 -10.89 -8.79
C ALA A 125 24.91 -11.06 -7.50
N HIS A 126 25.00 -10.04 -6.65
CA HIS A 126 25.66 -10.15 -5.35
C HIS A 126 24.99 -11.19 -4.44
N ARG A 127 23.66 -11.16 -4.30
CA ARG A 127 22.91 -12.14 -3.51
C ARG A 127 23.04 -13.56 -4.05
N MET A 128 23.01 -13.73 -5.37
CA MET A 128 23.26 -15.03 -6.00
C MET A 128 24.68 -15.55 -5.70
N ASN A 129 25.69 -14.68 -5.73
CA ASN A 129 27.06 -15.07 -5.37
C ASN A 129 27.18 -15.46 -3.87
N GLU A 130 26.43 -14.81 -2.99
CA GLU A 130 26.37 -15.18 -1.56
C GLU A 130 25.70 -16.54 -1.37
N LEU A 131 24.54 -16.76 -2.00
CA LEU A 131 23.77 -18.02 -1.90
C LEU A 131 24.56 -19.22 -2.44
N TYR A 132 25.33 -19.02 -3.51
CA TYR A 132 26.17 -20.06 -4.11
C TYR A 132 27.64 -19.95 -3.70
N SER A 133 27.94 -19.27 -2.58
CA SER A 133 29.29 -19.18 -2.05
C SER A 133 29.85 -20.57 -1.75
N GLY A 134 31.04 -20.86 -2.27
CA GLY A 134 31.67 -22.19 -2.17
C GLY A 134 31.35 -23.15 -3.31
N SER A 135 30.46 -22.80 -4.25
CA SER A 135 30.29 -23.56 -5.48
C SER A 135 31.43 -23.25 -6.47
N SER A 136 31.94 -24.26 -7.18
CA SER A 136 32.91 -24.08 -8.29
C SER A 136 32.33 -23.36 -9.52
N ARG A 137 31.11 -22.84 -9.41
CA ARG A 137 30.43 -22.11 -10.49
C ARG A 137 31.13 -20.78 -10.77
N LYS A 138 31.01 -20.34 -12.03
CA LYS A 138 31.37 -18.96 -12.41
C LYS A 138 30.55 -17.97 -11.60
N LYS A 139 31.19 -16.89 -11.17
CA LYS A 139 30.54 -15.78 -10.47
C LYS A 139 29.40 -15.22 -11.32
N TYR A 140 28.30 -14.91 -10.66
CA TYR A 140 27.17 -14.21 -11.26
C TYR A 140 27.52 -12.74 -11.48
N THR A 141 27.20 -12.24 -12.66
CA THR A 141 27.19 -10.83 -13.03
C THR A 141 25.77 -10.39 -13.28
N ASP A 142 25.51 -9.08 -13.22
CA ASP A 142 24.20 -8.49 -13.54
C ASP A 142 23.69 -8.94 -14.93
N SER A 143 24.59 -8.90 -15.92
CA SER A 143 24.34 -9.35 -17.29
C SER A 143 24.04 -10.84 -17.39
N SER A 144 24.74 -11.68 -16.64
CA SER A 144 24.51 -13.13 -16.62
C SER A 144 23.14 -13.47 -16.03
N CYS A 145 22.78 -12.86 -14.89
CA CYS A 145 21.47 -13.02 -14.27
C CYS A 145 20.35 -12.56 -15.21
N ARG A 146 20.50 -11.39 -15.83
CA ARG A 146 19.53 -10.86 -16.79
C ARG A 146 19.36 -11.74 -18.02
N GLN A 147 20.46 -12.24 -18.61
CA GLN A 147 20.36 -13.14 -19.76
C GLN A 147 19.67 -14.47 -19.41
N LYS A 148 19.93 -15.03 -18.22
CA LYS A 148 19.25 -16.25 -17.76
C LYS A 148 17.76 -16.02 -17.57
N HIS A 149 17.40 -14.89 -16.98
CA HIS A 149 16.02 -14.42 -16.87
C HIS A 149 15.35 -14.28 -18.23
N ASP A 150 15.94 -13.51 -19.15
CA ASP A 150 15.35 -13.22 -20.46
C ASP A 150 15.17 -14.50 -21.28
N ARG A 151 16.15 -15.40 -21.28
CA ARG A 151 16.05 -16.72 -21.93
C ARG A 151 14.95 -17.60 -21.32
N PHE A 152 14.72 -17.51 -20.02
CA PHE A 152 13.64 -18.26 -19.38
C PHE A 152 12.28 -17.74 -19.82
N LEU A 153 12.11 -16.41 -19.87
CA LEU A 153 10.89 -15.78 -20.35
C LEU A 153 10.66 -15.95 -21.86
N GLU A 154 11.70 -16.14 -22.66
CA GLU A 154 11.59 -16.39 -24.11
C GLU A 154 11.29 -17.85 -24.47
N LYS A 155 11.67 -18.79 -23.59
CA LYS A 155 11.46 -20.23 -23.81
C LYS A 155 10.05 -20.71 -23.50
N LYS A 156 9.25 -19.86 -22.86
CA LYS A 156 7.85 -20.10 -22.50
C LYS A 156 6.94 -19.22 -23.35
#